data_AF-Q5Y0K7-F1
#
_entry.id   AF-Q5Y0K7-F1
#
_cell.length_a   1.000
_cell.length_b   1.000
_cell.length_c   1.000
_cell.angle_alpha   90.00
_cell.angle_beta   90.00
_cell.angle_gamma   90.00
#
_symmetry.space_group_name_H-M   'P 1'
#
loop_
_entity.id
_entity.type
_entity.pdbx_description
1 polymer ?
#
loop_
_entity_poly.entity_id
_entity_poly.type
_entity_poly.pdbx_seq_one_letter_code
_entity_poly.pdbx_strand_id
1 'polypeptide(L)'
;MSEEELAKPEKIEIVERDMPLKLIGCVYYGDPFHSKGEWSVENEIGLLWKRFMNLCEKHGDIIERHGANKNIAYEIHIQPKDYKETKKFYVYVGVEVTELAEMPLEMCGKVFPATMYAIFTFKGKDMFRGGEYIWQEWLPNSENYEEAYPYFIQAYDKMRFHGLDNEKSEIDYYIPIKRKKEV
;
A
#
# COMPACT_ATOMS: atom_id res chain seq x y z
N MET A 1 19.10 -25.67 -0.37
CA MET A 1 17.92 -24.80 -0.55
C MET A 1 18.32 -23.81 -1.62
N SER A 2 17.66 -23.81 -2.77
CA SER A 2 17.93 -22.81 -3.80
C SER A 2 17.62 -21.44 -3.22
N GLU A 3 18.56 -20.50 -3.32
CA GLU A 3 18.24 -19.08 -3.19
C GLU A 3 17.23 -18.78 -4.29
N GLU A 4 15.94 -18.66 -3.93
CA GLU A 4 14.98 -18.11 -4.88
C GLU A 4 15.41 -16.68 -5.18
N GLU A 5 15.55 -16.36 -6.46
CA GLU A 5 15.96 -15.02 -6.87
C GLU A 5 14.92 -14.00 -6.40
N LEU A 6 15.38 -12.94 -5.73
CA LEU A 6 14.54 -11.84 -5.28
C LEU A 6 13.83 -11.19 -6.48
N ALA A 7 12.54 -10.91 -6.33
CA ALA A 7 11.76 -10.17 -7.32
C ALA A 7 12.36 -8.78 -7.52
N LYS A 8 12.96 -8.51 -8.69
CA LYS A 8 13.53 -7.19 -9.00
C LYS A 8 12.43 -6.28 -9.58
N PRO A 9 12.43 -4.99 -9.24
CA PRO A 9 11.49 -4.04 -9.80
C PRO A 9 11.83 -3.74 -11.26
N GLU A 10 10.82 -3.52 -12.09
CA GLU A 10 10.97 -3.01 -13.46
C GLU A 10 11.51 -1.58 -13.46
N LYS A 11 11.15 -0.82 -12.41
CA LYS A 11 11.46 0.60 -12.27
C LYS A 11 11.52 1.01 -10.81
N ILE A 12 12.43 1.95 -10.50
CA ILE A 12 12.51 2.64 -9.21
C ILE A 12 12.49 4.14 -9.48
N GLU A 13 11.58 4.87 -8.83
CA GLU A 13 11.47 6.33 -8.91
C GLU A 13 11.48 6.96 -7.54
N ILE A 14 12.16 8.11 -7.41
CA ILE A 14 12.11 8.92 -6.20
C ILE A 14 11.20 10.11 -6.46
N VAL A 15 10.13 10.24 -5.68
CA VAL A 15 9.12 11.29 -5.83
C VAL A 15 8.96 12.04 -4.53
N GLU A 16 9.13 13.35 -4.56
CA GLU A 16 8.79 14.23 -3.45
C GLU A 16 7.30 14.56 -3.50
N ARG A 17 6.61 14.37 -2.36
CA ARG A 17 5.19 14.68 -2.23
C ARG A 17 5.00 15.70 -1.11
N ASP A 18 4.88 16.97 -1.52
CA ASP A 18 4.76 18.12 -0.61
C ASP A 18 3.41 18.22 0.11
N MET A 19 2.41 17.49 -0.39
CA MET A 19 1.05 17.50 0.15
C MET A 19 0.71 16.17 0.83
N PRO A 20 0.05 16.21 2.00
CA PRO A 20 -0.43 15.00 2.66
C PRO A 20 -1.33 14.16 1.74
N LEU A 21 -1.17 12.84 1.79
CA LEU A 21 -2.06 11.90 1.11
C LEU A 21 -3.30 11.69 1.99
N LYS A 22 -4.47 12.13 1.53
CA LYS A 22 -5.75 11.95 2.23
C LYS A 22 -6.52 10.82 1.57
N LEU A 23 -6.92 9.84 2.36
CA LEU A 23 -7.65 8.67 1.87
C LEU A 23 -8.95 8.49 2.64
N ILE A 24 -9.93 7.89 1.96
CA ILE A 24 -11.12 7.30 2.57
C ILE A 24 -11.20 5.82 2.18
N GLY A 25 -11.70 5.00 3.09
CA GLY A 25 -11.77 3.56 2.87
C GLY A 25 -11.98 2.77 4.14
N CYS A 26 -11.46 1.55 4.20
CA CYS A 26 -11.67 0.62 5.31
C CYS A 26 -10.35 0.28 6.01
N VAL A 27 -10.44 -0.03 7.30
CA VAL A 27 -9.29 -0.40 8.13
C VAL A 27 -9.51 -1.74 8.83
N TYR A 28 -8.45 -2.52 8.93
CA TYR A 28 -8.32 -3.70 9.77
C TYR A 28 -7.12 -3.51 10.71
N TYR A 29 -7.22 -4.03 11.94
CA TYR A 29 -6.10 -4.11 12.89
C TYR A 29 -6.05 -5.51 13.48
N GLY A 30 -4.90 -6.18 13.36
CA GLY A 30 -4.74 -7.54 13.85
C GLY A 30 -3.62 -8.28 13.14
N ASP A 31 -3.71 -9.61 13.17
CA ASP A 31 -2.91 -10.50 12.33
C ASP A 31 -3.77 -10.88 11.12
N PRO A 32 -3.53 -10.28 9.94
CA PRO A 32 -4.40 -10.50 8.79
C PRO A 32 -4.25 -11.89 8.16
N PHE A 33 -3.45 -12.78 8.74
CA PHE A 33 -3.24 -14.14 8.28
C PHE A 33 -3.67 -15.20 9.31
N HIS A 34 -4.32 -14.77 10.41
CA HIS A 34 -4.71 -15.69 11.48
C HIS A 34 -5.75 -16.73 11.01
N SER A 35 -6.62 -16.37 10.06
CA SER A 35 -7.66 -17.26 9.52
C SER A 35 -7.19 -18.03 8.29
N LYS A 36 -6.44 -17.37 7.41
CA LYS A 36 -5.97 -17.88 6.11
C LYS A 36 -4.63 -17.25 5.75
N GLY A 37 -3.77 -17.97 5.03
CA GLY A 37 -2.44 -17.49 4.66
C GLY A 37 -2.42 -16.28 3.70
N GLU A 38 -1.22 -15.76 3.46
CA GLU A 38 -0.95 -14.53 2.70
C GLU A 38 -1.59 -14.48 1.31
N TRP A 39 -1.71 -15.63 0.65
CA TRP A 39 -2.19 -15.76 -0.73
C TRP A 39 -3.69 -16.10 -0.86
N SER A 40 -4.45 -16.00 0.24
CA SER A 40 -5.88 -16.30 0.22
C SER A 40 -6.72 -15.02 0.16
N VAL A 41 -7.59 -14.91 -0.84
CA VAL A 41 -8.61 -13.84 -0.90
C VAL A 41 -9.64 -13.90 0.25
N GLU A 42 -9.63 -14.97 1.04
CA GLU A 42 -10.46 -15.15 2.23
C GLU A 42 -9.76 -14.72 3.51
N ASN A 43 -8.49 -14.29 3.44
CA ASN A 43 -7.83 -13.66 4.56
C ASN A 43 -8.43 -12.27 4.83
N GLU A 44 -8.02 -11.67 5.93
CA GLU A 44 -8.60 -10.44 6.42
C GLU A 44 -8.35 -9.25 5.45
N ILE A 45 -7.29 -9.28 4.64
CA ILE A 45 -7.00 -8.30 3.59
C ILE A 45 -8.00 -8.44 2.44
N GLY A 46 -8.21 -9.65 1.94
CA GLY A 46 -9.19 -9.91 0.87
C GLY A 46 -10.62 -9.57 1.28
N LEU A 47 -11.00 -9.89 2.54
CA LEU A 47 -12.29 -9.50 3.11
C LEU A 47 -12.42 -7.98 3.28
N LEU A 48 -11.33 -7.29 3.64
CA LEU A 48 -11.28 -5.83 3.74
C LEU A 48 -11.50 -5.17 2.37
N TRP A 49 -10.81 -5.65 1.32
CA TRP A 49 -11.02 -5.23 -0.06
C TRP A 49 -12.47 -5.44 -0.51
N LYS A 50 -13.04 -6.64 -0.27
CA LYS A 50 -14.44 -6.93 -0.61
C LYS A 50 -15.40 -5.95 0.04
N ARG A 51 -15.20 -5.64 1.33
CA ARG A 51 -16.02 -4.64 2.04
C ARG A 51 -15.88 -3.26 1.41
N PHE A 52 -14.65 -2.83 1.14
CA PHE A 52 -14.39 -1.53 0.54
C PHE A 52 -15.02 -1.39 -0.84
N MET A 53 -14.89 -2.40 -1.72
CA MET A 53 -15.49 -2.39 -3.05
C MET A 53 -17.02 -2.30 -2.99
N ASN A 54 -17.67 -3.07 -2.11
CA ASN A 54 -19.12 -2.97 -1.92
C ASN A 54 -19.57 -1.58 -1.45
N LEU A 55 -18.78 -0.92 -0.59
CA LEU A 55 -19.08 0.44 -0.14
C LEU A 55 -18.85 1.47 -1.26
N CYS A 56 -17.84 1.29 -2.10
CA CYS A 56 -17.63 2.11 -3.30
C CYS A 56 -18.79 1.97 -4.30
N GLU A 57 -19.35 0.78 -4.48
CA GLU A 57 -20.54 0.58 -5.32
C GLU A 57 -21.77 1.28 -4.71
N LYS A 58 -21.96 1.17 -3.39
CA LYS A 58 -23.09 1.76 -2.68
C LYS A 58 -23.03 3.30 -2.59
N HIS A 59 -21.84 3.85 -2.44
CA HIS A 59 -21.58 5.28 -2.17
C HIS A 59 -20.72 5.93 -3.27
N GLY A 60 -20.85 5.45 -4.51
CA GLY A 60 -20.02 5.86 -5.64
C GLY A 60 -20.09 7.37 -5.91
N ASP A 61 -21.22 8.02 -5.63
CA ASP A 61 -21.40 9.46 -5.79
C ASP A 61 -20.47 10.29 -4.89
N ILE A 62 -20.26 9.85 -3.64
CA ILE A 62 -19.34 10.51 -2.69
C ILE A 62 -17.90 10.32 -3.17
N ILE A 63 -17.54 9.10 -3.58
CA ILE A 63 -16.20 8.77 -4.09
C ILE A 63 -15.90 9.56 -5.37
N GLU A 64 -16.87 9.68 -6.28
CA GLU A 64 -16.71 10.41 -7.54
C GLU A 64 -16.57 11.92 -7.34
N ARG A 65 -17.26 12.48 -6.33
CA ARG A 65 -17.26 13.91 -6.00
C ARG A 65 -15.93 14.35 -5.40
N HIS A 66 -15.37 13.58 -4.47
CA HIS A 66 -14.17 13.97 -3.72
C HIS A 66 -12.89 13.25 -4.16
N GLY A 67 -12.99 12.23 -5.03
CA GLY A 67 -11.85 11.44 -5.49
C GLY A 67 -10.81 12.28 -6.25
N ALA A 68 -9.57 12.29 -5.76
CA ALA A 68 -8.45 13.00 -6.37
C ALA A 68 -7.87 12.22 -7.56
N ASN A 69 -7.84 10.88 -7.46
CA ASN A 69 -7.44 9.99 -8.54
C ASN A 69 -8.39 8.80 -8.65
N LYS A 70 -9.13 8.71 -9.76
CA LYS A 70 -10.18 7.69 -9.97
C LYS A 70 -9.64 6.33 -10.42
N ASN A 71 -8.35 6.27 -10.78
CA ASN A 71 -7.72 5.10 -11.37
C ASN A 71 -6.91 4.30 -10.35
N ILE A 72 -6.58 4.86 -9.20
CA ILE A 72 -5.70 4.22 -8.22
C ILE A 72 -6.48 3.91 -6.94
N ALA A 73 -6.38 2.66 -6.50
CA ALA A 73 -6.74 2.25 -5.15
C ALA A 73 -5.47 1.86 -4.39
N TYR A 74 -5.48 2.05 -3.08
CA TYR A 74 -4.31 1.88 -2.22
C TYR A 74 -4.59 0.81 -1.17
N GLU A 75 -3.62 -0.06 -0.93
CA GLU A 75 -3.52 -0.91 0.25
C GLU A 75 -2.30 -0.48 1.05
N ILE A 76 -2.45 -0.27 2.35
CA ILE A 76 -1.43 0.32 3.19
C ILE A 76 -1.24 -0.53 4.43
N HIS A 77 0.00 -0.94 4.64
CA HIS A 77 0.41 -1.74 5.77
C HIS A 77 1.15 -0.83 6.74
N ILE A 78 0.65 -0.69 7.97
CA ILE A 78 1.16 0.29 8.95
C ILE A 78 1.52 -0.45 10.23
N GLN A 79 2.79 -0.39 10.59
CA GLN A 79 3.30 -1.00 11.81
C GLN A 79 3.18 -0.01 12.97
N PRO A 80 2.36 -0.30 13.99
CA PRO A 80 2.32 0.51 15.20
C PRO A 80 3.58 0.34 16.05
N LYS A 81 3.72 1.17 17.08
CA LYS A 81 4.88 1.14 17.99
C LYS A 81 5.07 -0.22 18.67
N ASP A 82 3.97 -0.90 18.99
CA ASP A 82 3.92 -2.21 19.65
C ASP A 82 3.94 -3.39 18.67
N TYR A 83 4.23 -3.15 17.38
CA TYR A 83 4.30 -4.20 16.36
C TYR A 83 5.34 -5.27 16.70
N LYS A 84 6.48 -4.86 17.29
CA LYS A 84 7.57 -5.81 17.60
C LYS A 84 7.12 -6.87 18.61
N GLU A 85 6.33 -6.48 19.62
CA GLU A 85 5.78 -7.37 20.64
C GLU A 85 4.54 -8.13 20.15
N THR A 86 3.60 -7.43 19.50
CA THR A 86 2.28 -8.00 19.20
C THR A 86 2.21 -8.74 17.87
N LYS A 87 3.09 -8.39 16.92
CA LYS A 87 3.01 -8.76 15.50
C LYS A 87 1.70 -8.34 14.81
N LYS A 88 0.92 -7.44 15.43
CA LYS A 88 -0.33 -6.93 14.87
C LYS A 88 -0.09 -5.57 14.22
N PHE A 89 -0.70 -5.37 13.07
CA PHE A 89 -0.53 -4.15 12.30
C PHE A 89 -1.85 -3.72 11.68
N TYR A 90 -1.89 -2.49 11.17
CA TYR A 90 -3.05 -2.00 10.44
C TYR A 90 -2.90 -2.33 8.96
N VAL A 91 -3.98 -2.82 8.36
CA VAL A 91 -4.17 -2.81 6.91
C VAL A 91 -5.26 -1.81 6.60
N TYR A 92 -4.98 -0.87 5.70
CA TYR A 92 -5.94 0.13 5.24
C TYR A 92 -6.09 0.02 3.73
N VAL A 93 -7.32 -0.09 3.24
CA VAL A 93 -7.61 -0.05 1.80
C VAL A 93 -8.47 1.17 1.50
N GLY A 94 -8.18 1.91 0.44
CA GLY A 94 -8.91 3.14 0.15
C GLY A 94 -8.52 3.82 -1.16
N VAL A 95 -9.13 4.97 -1.40
CA VAL A 95 -8.87 5.83 -2.56
C VAL A 95 -8.50 7.24 -2.09
N GLU A 96 -7.71 7.94 -2.91
CA GLU A 96 -7.29 9.30 -2.62
C GLU A 96 -8.45 10.28 -2.81
N VAL A 97 -8.61 11.20 -1.85
CA VAL A 97 -9.60 12.27 -1.89
C VAL A 97 -8.95 13.63 -1.66
N THR A 98 -9.60 14.68 -2.17
CA THR A 98 -9.15 16.06 -2.00
C THR A 98 -9.41 16.58 -0.57
N GLU A 99 -10.47 16.09 0.08
CA GLU A 99 -10.90 16.47 1.42
C GLU A 99 -11.64 15.34 2.17
N LEU A 100 -11.79 15.51 3.48
CA LEU A 100 -12.48 14.56 4.38
C LEU A 100 -13.73 15.22 4.97
N ALA A 101 -14.59 15.77 4.11
CA ALA A 101 -15.79 16.51 4.53
C ALA A 101 -17.06 15.63 4.53
N GLU A 102 -17.24 14.79 3.51
CA GLU A 102 -18.38 13.90 3.34
C GLU A 102 -17.90 12.46 3.19
N MET A 103 -18.32 11.57 4.09
CA MET A 103 -17.86 10.19 4.10
C MET A 103 -18.94 9.24 4.65
N PRO A 104 -19.12 8.03 4.07
CA PRO A 104 -19.98 7.00 4.64
C PRO A 104 -19.56 6.63 6.07
N LEU A 105 -20.52 6.31 6.92
CA LEU A 105 -20.29 5.95 8.32
C LEU A 105 -19.37 4.73 8.47
N GLU A 106 -19.45 3.79 7.53
CA GLU A 106 -18.69 2.55 7.50
C GLU A 106 -17.24 2.74 7.02
N MET A 107 -16.87 3.94 6.55
CA MET A 107 -15.52 4.28 6.09
C MET A 107 -14.74 5.10 7.13
N CYS A 108 -13.43 5.04 7.04
CA CYS A 108 -12.48 5.77 7.88
C CYS A 108 -11.61 6.68 7.02
N GLY A 109 -11.53 7.96 7.39
CA GLY A 109 -10.61 8.91 6.79
C GLY A 109 -9.21 8.77 7.37
N LYS A 110 -8.18 8.89 6.53
CA LYS A 110 -6.79 8.84 6.96
C LYS A 110 -5.93 9.86 6.23
N VAL A 111 -5.08 10.54 6.98
CA VAL A 111 -4.13 11.52 6.44
C VAL A 111 -2.72 11.00 6.70
N PHE A 112 -1.99 10.72 5.61
CA PHE A 112 -0.58 10.36 5.66
C PHE A 112 0.28 11.61 5.48
N PRO A 113 1.38 11.76 6.24
CA PRO A 113 2.22 12.94 6.16
C PRO A 113 2.77 13.17 4.75
N ALA A 114 2.99 14.45 4.40
CA ALA A 114 3.84 14.79 3.26
C ALA A 114 5.23 14.19 3.46
N THR A 115 5.76 13.53 2.44
CA THR A 115 7.03 12.81 2.50
C THR A 115 7.54 12.51 1.10
N MET A 116 8.79 12.07 1.02
CA MET A 116 9.37 11.54 -0.21
C MET A 116 9.09 10.03 -0.27
N TYR A 117 8.83 9.52 -1.46
CA TYR A 117 8.60 8.11 -1.70
C TYR A 117 9.64 7.55 -2.66
N ALA A 118 10.18 6.37 -2.35
CA ALA A 118 10.72 5.48 -3.36
C ALA A 118 9.58 4.60 -3.88
N ILE A 119 9.29 4.70 -5.17
CA ILE A 119 8.23 3.96 -5.85
C ILE A 119 8.88 2.84 -6.66
N PHE A 120 8.52 1.60 -6.35
CA PHE A 120 9.03 0.40 -7.02
C PHE A 120 7.89 -0.25 -7.80
N THR A 121 8.03 -0.39 -9.12
CA THR A 121 7.04 -1.09 -9.95
C THR A 121 7.44 -2.55 -10.09
N PHE A 122 6.58 -3.47 -9.65
CA PHE A 122 6.74 -4.90 -9.87
C PHE A 122 5.64 -5.44 -10.77
N LYS A 123 5.93 -6.57 -11.43
CA LYS A 123 5.09 -7.12 -12.50
C LYS A 123 4.91 -8.63 -12.37
N GLY A 124 3.74 -9.10 -12.81
CA GLY A 124 3.43 -10.51 -12.95
C GLY A 124 3.39 -11.25 -11.61
N LYS A 125 3.67 -12.55 -11.64
CA LYS A 125 3.52 -13.45 -10.48
C LYS A 125 4.30 -13.03 -9.22
N ASP A 126 5.40 -12.31 -9.39
CA ASP A 126 6.29 -11.91 -8.30
C ASP A 126 5.96 -10.50 -7.77
N MET A 127 4.91 -9.85 -8.28
CA MET A 127 4.58 -8.47 -7.93
C MET A 127 4.36 -8.26 -6.44
N PHE A 128 3.85 -9.28 -5.73
CA PHE A 128 3.58 -9.21 -4.30
C PHE A 128 4.80 -9.51 -3.42
N ARG A 129 5.86 -10.08 -4.00
CA ARG A 129 7.13 -10.37 -3.32
C ARG A 129 8.09 -9.19 -3.30
N GLY A 130 7.69 -8.05 -3.87
CA GLY A 130 8.52 -6.85 -3.97
C GLY A 130 9.11 -6.37 -2.63
N GLY A 131 8.41 -6.65 -1.52
CA GLY A 131 8.92 -6.38 -0.18
C GLY A 131 10.24 -7.09 0.14
N GLU A 132 10.43 -8.32 -0.34
CA GLU A 132 11.67 -9.06 -0.12
C GLU A 132 12.87 -8.27 -0.68
N TYR A 133 12.79 -7.82 -1.93
CA TYR A 133 13.84 -6.98 -2.53
C TYR A 133 14.01 -5.64 -1.81
N ILE A 134 12.91 -4.96 -1.47
CA ILE A 134 12.97 -3.63 -0.86
C ILE A 134 13.70 -3.66 0.49
N TRP A 135 13.33 -4.56 1.39
CA TRP A 135 13.88 -4.59 2.76
C TRP A 135 15.14 -5.46 2.90
N GLN A 136 15.41 -6.41 2.00
CA GLN A 136 16.62 -7.24 2.06
C GLN A 136 17.77 -6.68 1.21
N GLU A 137 17.47 -5.97 0.11
CA GLU A 137 18.49 -5.51 -0.83
C GLU A 137 18.54 -3.98 -0.93
N TRP A 138 17.44 -3.32 -1.32
CA TRP A 138 17.52 -1.89 -1.67
C TRP A 138 17.70 -0.96 -0.46
N LEU A 139 16.88 -1.09 0.59
CA LEU A 139 16.96 -0.24 1.78
C LEU A 139 18.29 -0.41 2.55
N PRO A 140 18.77 -1.63 2.86
CA PRO A 140 20.02 -1.82 3.58
C PRO A 140 21.24 -1.25 2.84
N ASN A 141 21.25 -1.35 1.51
CA ASN A 141 22.37 -0.91 0.66
C ASN A 141 22.22 0.53 0.13
N SER A 142 21.11 1.22 0.45
CA SER A 142 20.92 2.61 0.04
C SER A 142 21.88 3.55 0.77
N GLU A 143 22.77 4.23 0.04
CA GLU A 143 23.69 5.21 0.62
C GLU A 143 23.00 6.49 1.09
N ASN A 144 21.92 6.88 0.40
CA ASN A 144 21.32 8.22 0.54
C ASN A 144 20.00 8.25 1.30
N TYR A 145 19.31 7.11 1.44
CA TYR A 145 17.93 7.07 1.93
C TYR A 145 17.74 6.06 3.04
N GLU A 146 16.85 6.41 3.99
CA GLU A 146 16.34 5.52 5.03
C GLU A 146 14.81 5.68 5.13
N GLU A 147 14.14 4.73 5.78
CA GLU A 147 12.69 4.79 5.99
C GLU A 147 12.29 6.03 6.81
N ALA A 148 11.29 6.77 6.33
CA ALA A 148 10.75 7.94 7.02
C ALA A 148 9.65 7.56 8.02
N TYR A 149 8.83 6.57 7.68
CA TYR A 149 7.68 6.14 8.47
C TYR A 149 7.50 4.62 8.40
N PRO A 150 6.93 3.99 9.44
CA PRO A 150 6.76 2.54 9.52
C PRO A 150 5.49 2.09 8.77
N TYR A 151 5.36 2.46 7.50
CA TYR A 151 4.32 1.95 6.60
C TYR A 151 4.83 1.83 5.18
N PHE A 152 4.14 1.04 4.36
CA PHE A 152 4.29 1.08 2.92
C PHE A 152 2.92 1.04 2.25
N ILE A 153 2.86 1.44 0.98
CA ILE A 153 1.64 1.46 0.19
C ILE A 153 1.83 0.57 -1.04
N GLN A 154 0.88 -0.30 -1.32
CA GLN A 154 0.68 -0.91 -2.63
C GLN A 154 -0.39 -0.12 -3.36
N ALA A 155 -0.03 0.47 -4.50
CA ALA A 155 -0.94 1.23 -5.34
C ALA A 155 -1.34 0.38 -6.56
N TYR A 156 -2.65 0.18 -6.71
CA TYR A 156 -3.26 -0.59 -7.78
C TYR A 156 -3.87 0.36 -8.79
N ASP A 157 -3.18 0.54 -9.91
CA ASP A 157 -3.67 1.29 -11.06
C ASP A 157 -4.60 0.40 -11.90
N LYS A 158 -5.87 0.79 -12.04
CA LYS A 158 -6.88 0.06 -12.82
C LYS A 158 -6.46 -0.22 -14.27
N MET A 159 -5.59 0.60 -14.85
CA MET A 159 -5.13 0.42 -16.23
C MET A 159 -4.01 -0.61 -16.35
N ARG A 160 -3.29 -0.91 -15.26
CA ARG A 160 -2.12 -1.81 -15.24
C ARG A 160 -2.33 -3.06 -14.39
N PHE A 161 -3.24 -3.03 -13.43
CA PHE A 161 -3.56 -4.17 -12.58
C PHE A 161 -4.76 -4.93 -13.15
N HIS A 162 -4.49 -6.13 -13.67
CA HIS A 162 -5.46 -6.99 -14.35
C HIS A 162 -5.83 -8.25 -13.55
N GLY A 163 -5.50 -8.28 -12.25
CA GLY A 163 -5.73 -9.40 -11.35
C GLY A 163 -4.45 -10.09 -10.88
N LEU A 164 -4.57 -10.88 -9.81
CA LEU A 164 -3.43 -11.48 -9.08
C LEU A 164 -2.62 -12.44 -9.94
N ASP A 165 -3.27 -13.24 -10.78
CA ASP A 165 -2.63 -14.29 -11.58
C ASP A 165 -2.23 -13.83 -13.00
N ASN A 166 -2.39 -12.55 -13.31
CA ASN A 166 -2.11 -12.04 -14.65
C ASN A 166 -0.66 -11.58 -14.78
N GLU A 167 0.09 -12.19 -15.69
CA GLU A 167 1.52 -11.88 -15.93
C GLU A 167 1.77 -10.42 -16.37
N LYS A 168 0.74 -9.73 -16.87
CA LYS A 168 0.83 -8.33 -17.26
C LYS A 168 0.46 -7.37 -16.12
N SER A 169 -0.08 -7.86 -15.01
CA SER A 169 -0.43 -7.02 -13.87
C SER A 169 0.80 -6.37 -13.29
N GLU A 170 0.67 -5.09 -12.96
CA GLU A 170 1.70 -4.32 -12.28
C GLU A 170 1.14 -3.67 -11.01
N ILE A 171 2.00 -3.56 -9.99
CA ILE A 171 1.72 -2.86 -8.74
C ILE A 171 2.92 -1.99 -8.42
N ASP A 172 2.63 -0.80 -7.89
CA ASP A 172 3.65 0.10 -7.39
C ASP A 172 3.70 0.05 -5.86
N TYR A 173 4.90 -0.13 -5.31
CA TYR A 173 5.17 -0.07 -3.88
C TYR A 173 5.74 1.29 -3.54
N TYR A 174 5.05 2.06 -2.72
CA TYR A 174 5.50 3.37 -2.26
C TYR A 174 6.08 3.19 -0.86
N ILE A 175 7.39 3.37 -0.75
CA ILE A 175 8.14 3.32 0.51
C ILE A 175 8.44 4.74 0.95
N PRO A 176 7.88 5.22 2.08
CA PRO A 176 8.17 6.55 2.58
C PRO A 176 9.63 6.60 3.03
N ILE A 177 10.40 7.50 2.44
CA ILE A 177 11.84 7.65 2.66
C ILE A 177 12.20 9.08 3.05
N LYS A 178 13.33 9.22 3.71
CA LYS A 178 14.00 10.49 3.98
C LYS A 178 15.48 10.37 3.63
N ARG A 179 16.12 11.49 3.36
CA ARG A 179 17.57 11.52 3.17
C ARG A 179 18.26 11.15 4.48
N LYS A 180 19.26 10.27 4.42
CA LYS A 180 20.17 10.06 5.54
C LYS A 180 20.86 11.39 5.84
N LYS A 181 20.98 11.71 7.12
CA LYS A 181 21.82 12.85 7.51
C LYS A 181 23.26 12.49 7.18
N GLU A 182 23.98 13.39 6.53
CA GLU A 182 25.43 13.29 6.43
C GLU A 182 25.98 13.19 7.87
N VAL A 183 26.81 12.17 8.10
CA VAL A 183 27.49 11.93 9.38
C VAL A 183 28.76 12.76 9.43
#